data_AF-A0A3D4HV79-F1
#
_entry.id   AF-A0A3D4HV79-F1
#
_cell.length_a   1.000
_cell.length_b   1.000
_cell.length_c   1.000
_cell.angle_alpha   90.00
_cell.angle_beta   90.00
_cell.angle_gamma   90.00
#
_symmetry.space_group_name_H-M   'P 1'
#
loop_
_entity.id
_entity.type
_entity.pdbx_description
1 polymer ?
#
loop_
_entity_poly.entity_id
_entity_poly.type
_entity_poly.pdbx_seq_one_letter_code
_entity_poly.pdbx_strand_id
1 'polypeptide(L)' 'VLVHATFDGEPYDGQVVRMGTPCHIIGLRKDIRSKILKQPGDMVHITLREREKN' A
#
# COMPACT_ATOMS: atom_id res chain seq x y z
N VAL A 1 -0.35 10.18 5.66
CA VAL A 1 0.93 9.80 6.30
C VAL A 1 1.83 9.17 5.27
N LEU A 2 3.10 9.59 5.16
CA LEU A 2 4.05 8.95 4.24
C LEU A 2 4.53 7.64 4.85
N VAL A 3 4.65 6.59 4.03
CA VAL A 3 4.98 5.25 4.50
C VAL A 3 5.92 4.54 3.53
N HIS A 4 6.76 3.67 4.09
CA HIS A 4 7.36 2.54 3.41
C HIS A 4 6.44 1.35 3.60
N ALA A 5 5.90 0.81 2.51
CA ALA A 5 5.02 -0.34 2.54
C ALA A 5 5.64 -1.51 1.76
N THR A 6 5.20 -2.73 2.06
CA THR A 6 5.38 -3.86 1.13
C THR A 6 4.05 -4.52 0.85
N PHE A 7 3.83 -4.93 -0.39
CA PHE A 7 2.68 -5.73 -0.81
C PHE A 7 3.18 -7.10 -1.23
N ASP A 8 2.86 -8.14 -0.46
CA ASP A 8 3.39 -9.50 -0.66
C ASP A 8 4.92 -9.53 -0.89
N GLY A 9 5.66 -8.64 -0.22
CA GLY A 9 7.11 -8.49 -0.34
C GLY A 9 7.58 -7.44 -1.36
N GLU A 10 6.73 -6.97 -2.27
CA GLU A 10 7.09 -5.92 -3.24
C GLU A 10 7.11 -4.54 -2.56
N PRO A 11 8.24 -3.81 -2.57
CA PRO A 11 8.35 -2.53 -1.88
C PRO A 11 7.56 -1.41 -2.58
N TYR A 12 6.94 -0.56 -1.77
CA TYR A 12 6.17 0.58 -2.21
C TYR A 12 6.32 1.77 -1.26
N ASP A 13 6.85 2.86 -1.78
CA ASP A 13 6.87 4.13 -1.09
C ASP A 13 5.65 4.95 -1.51
N GLY A 14 4.85 5.34 -0.52
CA GLY A 14 3.62 6.03 -0.81
C GLY A 14 3.05 6.78 0.36
N GLN A 15 1.76 7.06 0.25
CA GLN A 15 1.01 7.79 1.25
C GLN A 15 -0.26 7.02 1.61
N VAL A 16 -0.47 6.89 2.91
CA VAL A 16 -1.76 6.51 3.48
C VAL A 16 -2.63 7.77 3.55
N VAL A 17 -3.78 7.73 2.89
CA VAL A 17 -4.69 8.86 2.73
C VAL A 17 -6.02 8.61 3.45
N ARG A 18 -6.72 9.67 3.84
CA ARG A 18 -8.12 9.61 4.29
C ARG A 18 -9.00 10.16 3.18
N MET A 19 -9.83 9.30 2.57
CA MET A 19 -10.73 9.67 1.47
C MET A 19 -12.16 9.90 1.97
N GLY A 20 -12.33 10.52 3.14
CA GLY A 20 -13.65 10.72 3.76
C GLY A 20 -14.26 9.45 4.38
N THR A 21 -13.54 8.33 4.38
CA THR A 21 -13.91 7.09 5.07
C THR A 21 -13.43 7.10 6.53
N PRO A 22 -14.09 6.34 7.43
CA PRO A 22 -13.62 6.19 8.82
C PRO A 22 -12.20 5.63 8.92
N CYS A 23 -11.82 4.77 7.96
CA CYS A 23 -10.52 4.14 7.88
C CYS A 23 -9.59 4.86 6.92
N HIS A 24 -8.29 4.59 7.05
CA HIS A 24 -7.28 5.04 6.10
C HIS A 24 -7.23 4.09 4.90
N ILE A 25 -6.85 4.63 3.74
CA ILE A 25 -6.71 3.89 2.48
C ILE A 25 -5.29 4.05 1.97
N ILE A 26 -4.74 2.95 1.43
CA ILE A 26 -3.49 2.94 0.66
C ILE A 26 -3.77 2.39 -0.73
N GLY A 27 -3.36 3.10 -1.76
CA GLY A 27 -3.54 2.67 -3.14
C GLY A 27 -2.54 1.57 -3.53
N LEU A 28 -3.03 0.50 -4.14
CA LEU A 28 -2.22 -0.55 -4.76
C LEU A 28 -2.12 -0.29 -6.27
N ARG A 29 -0.93 0.09 -6.75
CA ARG A 29 -0.70 0.42 -8.17
C ARG A 29 -0.84 -0.81 -9.07
N LYS A 30 -1.23 -0.59 -10.33
CA LYS A 30 -1.46 -1.67 -11.32
C LYS A 30 -0.20 -2.49 -11.61
N ASP A 31 0.95 -1.85 -11.67
CA ASP A 31 2.25 -2.48 -11.88
C ASP A 31 2.63 -3.41 -10.72
N ILE A 32 2.42 -2.99 -9.48
CA ILE A 32 2.65 -3.84 -8.30
C ILE A 32 1.72 -5.06 -8.33
N ARG A 33 0.43 -4.88 -8.68
CA ARG A 33 -0.51 -6.02 -8.83
C ARG A 33 -0.03 -7.04 -9.85
N SER A 34 0.47 -6.58 -10.99
CA SER A 34 1.04 -7.47 -12.00
C SER A 34 2.29 -8.19 -11.51
N LYS A 35 3.11 -7.57 -10.65
CA LYS A 35 4.30 -8.20 -10.05
C LYS A 35 3.96 -9.27 -9.01
N ILE A 36 2.97 -9.00 -8.15
CA ILE A 36 2.53 -9.95 -7.10
C ILE A 36 1.51 -10.98 -7.63
N LEU A 37 1.10 -10.87 -8.90
CA LEU A 37 0.12 -11.73 -9.58
C LEU A 37 -1.23 -11.78 -8.83
N LYS A 38 -1.72 -10.61 -8.38
CA LYS A 38 -2.99 -10.48 -7.64
C LYS A 38 -4.01 -9.66 -8.40
N GLN A 39 -5.28 -10.04 -8.25
CA GLN A 39 -6.44 -9.37 -8.83
C GLN A 39 -7.35 -8.75 -7.76
N PRO A 40 -8.26 -7.83 -8.14
CA PRO A 40 -9.27 -7.33 -7.21
C PRO A 40 -10.08 -8.48 -6.61
N GLY A 41 -10.16 -8.53 -5.29
CA GLY A 41 -10.80 -9.61 -4.54
C GLY A 41 -9.81 -10.54 -3.84
N ASP A 42 -8.55 -10.57 -4.26
CA ASP A 42 -7.52 -11.35 -3.58
C ASP A 42 -7.04 -10.70 -2.28
N MET A 43 -6.64 -11.54 -1.33
CA MET A 43 -5.94 -11.07 -0.14
C MET A 43 -4.47 -10.79 -0.45
N VAL A 44 -3.99 -9.66 0.05
CA VAL A 44 -2.59 -9.21 -0.06
C VAL A 44 -2.07 -8.98 1.35
N HIS A 45 -0.90 -9.54 1.66
CA HIS A 45 -0.22 -9.26 2.91
C HIS A 45 0.51 -7.92 2.79
N ILE A 46 0.23 -7.00 3.72
CA ILE A 46 0.79 -5.64 3.68
C ILE A 46 1.59 -5.40 4.95
N THR A 47 2.83 -4.93 4.80
CA THR A 47 3.60 -4.33 5.90
C THR A 47 3.70 -2.83 5.70
N LEU A 48 3.68 -2.07 6.79
CA LEU A 48 3.69 -0.60 6.77
C LEU A 48 4.64 -0.09 7.84
N ARG A 49 5.49 0.86 7.46
CA ARG A 49 6.34 1.63 8.36
C ARG A 49 6.22 3.11 8.01
N GLU A 50 5.99 3.96 9.01
CA GLU A 50 5.95 5.39 8.79
C GLU A 50 7.30 5.90 8.28
N ARG A 51 7.26 6.80 7.30
CA ARG A 51 8.44 7.49 6.79
C ARG A 51 8.54 8.84 7.50
N GLU A 52 9.54 8.97 8.36
CA GLU A 52 9.85 10.25 9.01
C GLU A 52 10.13 11.31 7.93
N LYS A 53 9.50 12.48 8.09
CA LYS A 53 9.92 13.68 7.39
C LYS A 53 10.94 14.37 8.29
N ASN A 54 12.22 14.29 7.92
CA ASN A 54 13.21 15.24 8.44
C ASN A 54 12.79 16.68 8.14
#